data_AF-A0A133UY22-F1
#
_entry.id   AF-A0A133UY22-F1
#
_cell.length_a   1.000
_cell.length_b   1.000
_cell.length_c   1.000
_cell.angle_alpha   90.00
_cell.angle_beta   90.00
_cell.angle_gamma   90.00
#
_symmetry.space_group_name_H-M   'P 1'
#
loop_
_entity.id
_entity.type
_entity.pdbx_description
1 polymer ?
#
loop_
_entity_poly.entity_id
_entity_poly.type
_entity_poly.pdbx_seq_one_letter_code
_entity_poly.pdbx_strand_id
1 'polypeptide(L)'
;MSEKKGNVYRPDDLESLVWEWGTQQFVKGENFSLGVTVITPGQEHAKHNHPGVEEMFYVVSGKLGVNFYYDDGEKESFEAPAGSWVHIPTGVKHDGKCISVEPAKFLVIYSPAGPETDQLRNVPESTILEPGEKPEYTAD
;
A
#
# COMPACT_ATOMS: atom_id res chain seq x y z
N MET A 1 -7.16 -10.94 -35.60
CA MET A 1 -7.94 -11.31 -34.40
C MET A 1 -7.73 -10.22 -33.37
N SER A 2 -8.76 -9.68 -32.72
CA SER A 2 -8.55 -8.70 -31.65
C SER A 2 -7.91 -9.43 -30.47
N GLU A 3 -6.70 -9.03 -30.07
CA GLU A 3 -6.13 -9.47 -28.80
C GLU A 3 -7.09 -9.07 -27.69
N LYS A 4 -7.60 -10.05 -26.94
CA LYS A 4 -8.39 -9.76 -25.74
C LYS A 4 -7.41 -9.17 -24.71
N LYS A 5 -7.57 -7.89 -24.38
CA LYS A 5 -6.65 -7.15 -23.48
C LYS A 5 -7.19 -6.92 -22.06
N GLY A 6 -8.48 -7.18 -21.81
CA GLY A 6 -9.11 -7.00 -20.50
C GLY A 6 -9.09 -8.29 -19.68
N ASN A 7 -8.72 -8.18 -18.41
CA ASN A 7 -8.67 -9.29 -17.45
C ASN A 7 -9.42 -8.93 -16.16
N VAL A 8 -9.95 -9.94 -15.47
CA VAL A 8 -10.50 -9.82 -14.12
C VAL A 8 -9.65 -10.69 -13.20
N TYR A 9 -9.10 -10.09 -12.15
CA TYR A 9 -8.29 -10.78 -11.15
C TYR A 9 -9.05 -10.89 -9.84
N ARG A 10 -9.02 -12.08 -9.23
CA ARG A 10 -9.38 -12.31 -7.83
C ARG A 10 -8.12 -12.20 -6.97
N PRO A 11 -8.26 -12.01 -5.64
CA PRO A 11 -7.11 -12.03 -4.74
C PRO A 11 -6.21 -13.26 -4.91
N ASP A 12 -6.82 -14.44 -5.10
CA ASP A 12 -6.09 -15.70 -5.30
C ASP A 12 -5.39 -15.80 -6.67
N ASP A 13 -5.71 -14.92 -7.62
CA ASP A 13 -5.06 -14.87 -8.95
C ASP A 13 -3.79 -13.99 -8.91
N LEU A 14 -3.51 -13.32 -7.80
CA LEU A 14 -2.41 -12.38 -7.63
C LEU A 14 -1.41 -12.89 -6.59
N GLU A 15 -0.14 -12.61 -6.84
CA GLU A 15 0.90 -12.71 -5.83
C GLU A 15 0.65 -11.74 -4.67
N SER A 16 1.20 -12.05 -3.50
CA SER A 16 1.16 -11.19 -2.31
C SER A 16 2.56 -10.80 -1.87
N LEU A 17 2.77 -9.51 -1.64
CA LEU A 17 3.92 -9.03 -0.88
C LEU A 17 3.57 -9.08 0.60
N VAL A 18 4.40 -9.77 1.37
CA VAL A 18 4.21 -9.97 2.81
C VAL A 18 5.38 -9.33 3.55
N TRP A 19 5.03 -8.55 4.57
CA TRP A 19 5.93 -7.80 5.43
C TRP A 19 5.58 -8.09 6.89
N GLU A 20 6.48 -7.78 7.81
CA GLU A 20 6.17 -7.86 9.26
C GLU A 20 4.97 -6.97 9.64
N TRP A 21 4.80 -5.83 8.95
CA TRP A 21 3.73 -4.88 9.22
C TRP A 21 2.41 -5.21 8.53
N GLY A 22 2.39 -6.11 7.54
CA GLY A 22 1.19 -6.34 6.74
C GLY A 22 1.42 -6.89 5.34
N THR A 23 0.46 -6.69 4.45
CA THR A 23 0.46 -7.26 3.10
C THR A 23 -0.02 -6.31 2.02
N GLN A 24 0.42 -6.59 0.80
CA GLN A 24 0.03 -5.83 -0.38
C GLN A 24 -0.20 -6.75 -1.58
N GLN A 25 -1.20 -6.43 -2.39
CA GLN A 25 -1.44 -7.01 -3.70
C GLN A 25 -1.74 -5.91 -4.70
N PHE A 26 -1.25 -6.04 -5.95
CA PHE A 26 -1.39 -5.02 -6.97
C PHE A 26 -1.82 -5.60 -8.32
N VAL A 27 -2.61 -4.84 -9.06
CA VAL A 27 -2.79 -4.96 -10.50
C VAL A 27 -2.09 -3.79 -11.16
N LYS A 28 -1.15 -4.09 -12.06
CA LYS A 28 -0.37 -3.09 -12.78
C LYS A 28 -0.94 -2.84 -14.17
N GLY A 29 -1.29 -1.58 -14.46
CA GLY A 29 -1.57 -1.09 -15.80
C GLY A 29 -0.37 -0.34 -16.39
N GLU A 30 -0.56 0.21 -17.59
CA GLU A 30 0.47 1.02 -18.27
C GLU A 30 0.69 2.37 -17.59
N ASN A 31 -0.40 3.02 -17.14
CA ASN A 31 -0.36 4.39 -16.61
C ASN A 31 -0.45 4.45 -15.08
N PHE A 32 -1.00 3.43 -14.44
CA PHE A 32 -1.16 3.38 -12.98
C PHE A 32 -1.21 1.94 -12.50
N SER A 33 -0.93 1.75 -11.22
CA SER A 33 -1.22 0.50 -10.51
C SER A 33 -2.33 0.75 -9.50
N LEU A 34 -3.13 -0.28 -9.25
CA LEU A 34 -4.15 -0.29 -8.20
C LEU A 34 -3.82 -1.45 -7.27
N GLY A 35 -3.80 -1.18 -5.97
CA GLY A 35 -3.49 -2.17 -4.96
C GLY A 35 -4.43 -2.18 -3.78
N VAL A 36 -4.36 -3.27 -3.04
CA VAL A 36 -4.91 -3.40 -1.70
C VAL A 36 -3.74 -3.52 -0.75
N THR A 37 -3.70 -2.67 0.26
CA THR A 37 -2.75 -2.78 1.37
C THR A 37 -3.52 -3.06 2.66
N VAL A 38 -2.97 -3.95 3.48
CA VAL A 38 -3.45 -4.25 4.84
C VAL A 38 -2.30 -4.04 5.81
N ILE A 39 -2.49 -3.22 6.84
CA ILE A 39 -1.55 -3.06 7.96
C ILE A 39 -2.18 -3.70 9.20
N THR A 40 -1.44 -4.58 9.85
CA THR A 40 -1.91 -5.27 11.07
C THR A 40 -1.96 -4.31 12.27
N PRO A 41 -2.81 -4.57 13.29
CA PRO A 41 -2.97 -3.68 14.43
C PRO A 41 -1.65 -3.29 15.10
N GLY A 42 -1.44 -2.00 15.32
CA GLY A 42 -0.25 -1.46 15.98
C GLY A 42 1.00 -1.37 15.10
N GLN A 43 1.01 -2.00 13.93
CA GLN A 43 2.13 -1.95 12.98
C GLN A 43 2.12 -0.69 12.12
N GLU A 44 3.28 -0.37 11.56
CA GLU A 44 3.52 0.77 10.68
C GLU A 44 4.43 0.38 9.52
N HIS A 45 4.16 0.94 8.33
CA HIS A 45 5.15 0.89 7.26
C HIS A 45 6.14 2.04 7.45
N ALA A 46 7.41 1.79 7.15
CA ALA A 46 8.47 2.76 7.37
C ALA A 46 8.27 4.06 6.57
N LYS A 47 8.85 5.15 7.08
CA LYS A 47 8.90 6.45 6.39
C LYS A 47 9.63 6.32 5.06
N HIS A 48 8.96 6.70 3.97
CA HIS A 48 9.51 6.63 2.61
C HIS A 48 8.90 7.71 1.71
N ASN A 49 9.31 7.73 0.44
CA ASN A 49 8.70 8.57 -0.59
C ASN A 49 8.86 7.95 -1.98
N HIS A 50 8.08 8.45 -2.93
CA HIS A 50 8.13 8.05 -4.34
C HIS A 50 8.31 9.29 -5.24
N PRO A 51 9.55 9.71 -5.53
CA PRO A 51 9.78 10.84 -6.43
C PRO A 51 9.26 10.56 -7.85
N GLY A 52 8.48 11.49 -8.40
CA GLY A 52 7.90 11.38 -9.74
C GLY A 52 6.62 10.54 -9.82
N VAL A 53 6.14 10.03 -8.68
CA VAL A 53 4.92 9.22 -8.59
C VAL A 53 3.97 9.84 -7.58
N GLU A 54 2.72 10.03 -7.99
CA GLU A 54 1.65 10.43 -7.11
C GLU A 54 1.02 9.18 -6.47
N GLU A 55 0.73 9.26 -5.18
CA GLU A 55 0.06 8.22 -4.43
C GLU A 55 -1.25 8.77 -3.86
N MET A 56 -2.31 8.00 -4.04
CA MET A 56 -3.57 8.26 -3.35
C MET A 56 -4.12 6.96 -2.81
N PHE A 57 -4.79 7.02 -1.67
CA PHE A 57 -5.50 5.87 -1.16
C PHE A 57 -6.83 6.22 -0.50
N TYR A 58 -7.72 5.22 -0.49
CA TYR A 58 -9.01 5.26 0.19
C TYR A 58 -9.05 4.20 1.29
N VAL A 59 -9.34 4.62 2.52
CA VAL A 59 -9.41 3.72 3.68
C VAL A 59 -10.74 2.96 3.67
N VAL A 60 -10.66 1.64 3.51
CA VAL A 60 -11.82 0.74 3.43
C VAL A 60 -12.28 0.30 4.81
N SER A 61 -11.35 -0.07 5.69
CA SER A 61 -11.66 -0.50 7.07
C SER A 61 -10.51 -0.18 8.01
N GLY A 62 -10.78 -0.20 9.32
CA GLY A 62 -9.82 0.19 10.36
C GLY A 62 -9.57 1.70 10.39
N LYS A 63 -8.45 2.10 10.99
CA LYS A 63 -8.01 3.49 11.10
C LYS A 63 -6.50 3.62 10.95
N LEU A 64 -6.06 4.51 10.06
CA LEU A 64 -4.65 4.86 9.90
C LEU A 64 -4.31 6.16 10.63
N GLY A 65 -3.15 6.20 11.26
CA GLY A 65 -2.42 7.44 11.50
C GLY A 65 -1.50 7.68 10.32
N VAL A 66 -1.63 8.83 9.66
CA VAL A 66 -0.84 9.21 8.48
C VAL A 66 0.03 10.39 8.85
N ASN A 67 1.33 10.30 8.56
CA ASN A 67 2.28 11.37 8.80
C ASN A 67 2.88 11.87 7.50
N PHE A 68 3.03 13.19 7.37
CA PHE A 68 3.76 13.86 6.28
C PHE A 68 4.98 14.58 6.85
N TYR A 69 6.09 14.54 6.14
CA TYR A 69 7.36 15.15 6.54
C TYR A 69 7.90 16.07 5.46
N TYR A 70 8.30 17.27 5.86
CA TYR A 70 8.75 18.33 4.96
C TYR A 70 10.24 18.66 5.13
N ASP A 71 10.80 19.38 4.16
CA ASP A 71 12.24 19.67 4.08
C ASP A 71 12.71 20.66 5.15
N ASP A 72 11.82 21.46 5.71
CA ASP A 72 12.07 22.35 6.84
C ASP A 72 12.07 21.62 8.20
N GLY A 73 11.80 20.32 8.20
CA GLY A 73 11.73 19.47 9.38
C GLY A 73 10.34 19.43 10.03
N GLU A 74 9.33 20.11 9.48
CA GLU A 74 7.96 20.01 9.96
C GLU A 74 7.39 18.60 9.74
N LYS A 75 6.52 18.21 10.66
CA LYS A 75 5.73 16.97 10.60
C LYS A 75 4.26 17.31 10.81
N GLU A 76 3.44 16.91 9.86
CA GLU A 76 1.99 16.93 10.01
C GLU A 76 1.45 15.51 10.23
N SER A 77 0.47 15.38 11.12
CA SER A 77 -0.14 14.09 11.51
C SER A 77 -1.65 14.15 11.37
N PHE A 78 -2.24 13.13 10.75
CA PHE A 78 -3.68 13.02 10.53
C PHE A 78 -4.20 11.64 10.92
N GLU A 79 -5.45 11.58 11.39
CA GLU A 79 -6.19 10.33 11.47
C GLU A 79 -7.02 10.14 10.19
N ALA A 80 -6.92 8.95 9.60
CA ALA A 80 -7.70 8.53 8.45
C ALA A 80 -8.53 7.28 8.82
N PRO A 81 -9.73 7.45 9.41
CA PRO A 81 -10.67 6.34 9.61
C PRO A 81 -11.23 5.83 8.26
N ALA A 82 -11.91 4.69 8.30
CA ALA A 82 -12.66 4.19 7.14
C ALA A 82 -13.56 5.28 6.51
N GLY A 83 -13.49 5.41 5.19
CA GLY A 83 -14.14 6.48 4.44
C GLY A 83 -13.24 7.66 4.08
N SER A 84 -12.03 7.74 4.64
CA SER A 84 -11.08 8.81 4.34
C SER A 84 -10.39 8.61 2.99
N TRP A 85 -10.17 9.74 2.31
CA TRP A 85 -9.32 9.86 1.13
C TRP A 85 -8.00 10.51 1.56
N VAL A 86 -6.89 9.95 1.10
CA VAL A 86 -5.56 10.48 1.36
C VAL A 86 -4.86 10.70 0.03
N HIS A 87 -4.26 11.87 -0.12
CA HIS A 87 -3.45 12.24 -1.27
C HIS A 87 -2.04 12.57 -0.77
N ILE A 88 -1.06 11.88 -1.34
CA ILE A 88 0.36 12.10 -1.11
C ILE A 88 0.94 12.63 -2.43
N PRO A 89 1.29 13.93 -2.49
CA PRO A 89 1.95 14.50 -3.66
C PRO A 89 3.31 13.85 -3.93
N THR A 90 3.75 13.90 -5.19
CA THR A 90 5.05 13.37 -5.62
C THR A 90 6.19 13.80 -4.69
N GLY A 91 6.99 12.82 -4.26
CA GLY A 91 8.20 13.04 -3.46
C GLY A 91 7.96 13.41 -1.98
N VAL A 92 6.73 13.63 -1.55
CA VAL A 92 6.41 13.91 -0.13
C VAL A 92 6.70 12.66 0.71
N LYS A 93 7.55 12.83 1.73
CA LYS A 93 7.87 11.75 2.66
C LYS A 93 6.70 11.49 3.58
N HIS A 94 6.34 10.24 3.75
CA HIS A 94 5.19 9.85 4.54
C HIS A 94 5.37 8.47 5.19
N ASP A 95 4.55 8.22 6.22
CA ASP A 95 4.35 6.89 6.81
C ASP A 95 2.88 6.68 7.20
N GLY A 96 2.53 5.43 7.49
CA GLY A 96 1.18 5.01 7.83
C GLY A 96 1.21 3.92 8.90
N LYS A 97 0.45 4.15 9.96
CA LYS A 97 0.32 3.24 11.11
C LYS A 97 -1.11 2.80 11.31
N CYS A 98 -1.35 1.52 11.53
CA CYS A 98 -2.65 1.05 12.00
C CYS A 98 -2.83 1.44 13.48
N ILE A 99 -3.73 2.37 13.75
CA ILE A 99 -4.04 2.86 15.11
C ILE A 99 -5.37 2.32 15.65
N SER A 100 -6.02 1.41 14.92
CA SER A 100 -7.17 0.63 15.38
C SER A 100 -6.75 -0.75 15.90
N VAL A 101 -7.64 -1.38 16.67
CA VAL A 101 -7.49 -2.78 17.12
C VAL A 101 -7.75 -3.81 16.03
N GLU A 102 -8.47 -3.42 14.98
CA GLU A 102 -8.68 -4.21 13.77
C GLU A 102 -7.69 -3.78 12.68
N PRO A 103 -7.31 -4.67 11.73
CA PRO A 103 -6.44 -4.31 10.62
C PRO A 103 -6.97 -3.12 9.81
N ALA A 104 -6.05 -2.22 9.43
CA ALA A 104 -6.36 -1.12 8.53
C ALA A 104 -6.19 -1.60 7.08
N LYS A 105 -7.25 -1.50 6.29
CA LYS A 105 -7.27 -1.89 4.87
C LYS A 105 -7.56 -0.69 4.00
N PHE A 106 -6.79 -0.51 2.94
CA PHE A 106 -6.98 0.59 2.00
C PHE A 106 -6.72 0.18 0.55
N LEU A 107 -7.41 0.87 -0.37
CA LEU A 107 -7.13 0.81 -1.80
C LEU A 107 -6.13 1.90 -2.13
N VAL A 108 -5.00 1.55 -2.74
CA VAL A 108 -3.94 2.49 -3.11
C VAL A 108 -3.78 2.54 -4.63
N ILE A 109 -3.53 3.73 -5.16
CA ILE A 109 -3.20 3.96 -6.57
C ILE A 109 -1.85 4.66 -6.62
N TYR A 110 -0.98 4.19 -7.53
CA TYR A 110 0.24 4.88 -7.92
C TYR A 110 0.16 5.32 -9.38
N SER A 111 0.58 6.55 -9.67
CA SER A 111 0.67 7.08 -11.05
C SER A 111 1.94 7.93 -11.24
N PRO A 112 2.84 7.58 -12.18
CA PRO A 112 2.82 6.36 -13.00
C PRO A 112 3.01 5.09 -12.16
N ALA A 113 2.69 3.92 -12.73
CA ALA A 113 3.00 2.64 -12.10
C ALA A 113 4.51 2.48 -11.89
N GLY A 114 4.95 1.89 -10.77
CA GLY A 114 6.39 1.74 -10.49
C GLY A 114 6.76 1.32 -9.07
N PRO A 115 6.29 2.00 -8.01
CA PRO A 115 6.68 1.67 -6.64
C PRO A 115 6.42 0.20 -6.29
N GLU A 116 5.31 -0.35 -6.79
CA GLU A 116 4.92 -1.75 -6.59
C GLU A 116 5.85 -2.79 -7.24
N THR A 117 6.80 -2.37 -8.09
CA THR A 117 7.79 -3.27 -8.68
C THR A 117 9.16 -3.10 -8.06
N ASP A 118 9.79 -1.95 -8.24
CA ASP A 118 11.23 -1.85 -7.98
C ASP A 118 11.55 -1.52 -6.51
N GLN A 119 10.66 -0.80 -5.83
CA GLN A 119 10.86 -0.32 -4.47
C GLN A 119 10.26 -1.26 -3.42
N LEU A 120 9.26 -2.06 -3.79
CA LEU A 120 8.56 -2.96 -2.87
C LEU A 120 8.94 -4.44 -3.04
N ARG A 121 9.37 -4.91 -4.23
CA ARG A 121 9.63 -6.35 -4.47
C ARG A 121 11.07 -6.78 -4.29
N ASN A 122 12.01 -5.84 -4.40
CA ASN A 122 13.45 -6.14 -4.42
C ASN A 122 14.14 -5.82 -3.09
N VAL A 123 13.38 -5.80 -2.00
CA VAL A 123 13.89 -5.44 -0.68
C VAL A 123 13.82 -6.65 0.27
N PRO A 124 14.86 -6.90 1.11
CA PRO A 124 14.93 -8.07 1.99
C PRO A 124 13.76 -8.21 2.97
N GLU A 125 13.08 -7.12 3.26
CA GLU A 125 12.00 -7.03 4.22
C GLU A 125 10.66 -7.56 3.67
N SER A 126 10.61 -7.90 2.38
CA SER A 126 9.43 -8.47 1.72
C SER A 126 9.62 -9.95 1.40
N THR A 127 8.60 -10.76 1.69
CA THR A 127 8.45 -12.12 1.17
C THR A 127 7.37 -12.11 0.09
N ILE A 128 7.65 -12.70 -1.07
CA ILE A 128 6.65 -12.87 -2.13
C ILE A 128 6.00 -14.24 -1.96
N LEU A 129 4.68 -14.24 -1.83
CA LEU A 129 3.85 -15.44 -1.91
C LEU A 129 3.26 -15.57 -3.30
N GLU A 130 3.26 -16.79 -3.84
CA GLU A 130 2.71 -17.09 -5.16
C GLU A 130 1.17 -16.98 -5.15
N PRO A 131 0.52 -16.82 -6.32
CA PRO A 131 -0.94 -16.81 -6.42
C PRO A 131 -1.59 -18.02 -5.71
N GLY A 132 -2.55 -17.73 -4.83
CA GLY A 132 -3.30 -18.73 -4.06
C GLY A 132 -2.67 -19.11 -2.71
N GLU A 133 -1.42 -18.72 -2.45
CA GLU A 133 -0.81 -18.81 -1.12
C GLU A 133 -1.33 -17.69 -0.21
N LYS A 134 -1.48 -17.99 1.09
CA LYS A 134 -2.05 -17.06 2.06
C LYS A 134 -0.98 -16.61 3.06
N PRO A 135 -0.91 -15.31 3.37
CA PRO A 135 -0.07 -14.83 4.46
C PRO A 135 -0.56 -15.41 5.78
N GLU A 136 0.36 -15.97 6.56
CA GLU A 136 0.12 -16.31 7.96
C GLU A 136 0.34 -15.05 8.80
N TYR A 137 -0.71 -14.60 9.49
CA TYR A 137 -0.59 -13.53 10.47
C TYR A 137 -0.50 -14.15 11.85
N THR A 138 0.64 -14.03 12.52
CA THR A 138 0.73 -14.33 13.95
C THR A 138 0.16 -13.14 14.72
N ALA A 139 -0.94 -13.36 15.44
CA ALA A 139 -1.37 -12.42 16.46
C ALA A 139 -0.50 -12.67 17.70
N ASP A 140 0.34 -11.70 18.05
CA ASP A 140 0.99 -11.65 19.37
C ASP A 140 -0.03 -11.25 20.45
#